data_AF-A0A7X7V2A6-F1
#
_entry.id   AF-A0A7X7V2A6-F1
#
_cell.length_a   1.000
_cell.length_b   1.000
_cell.length_c   1.000
_cell.angle_alpha   90.00
_cell.angle_beta   90.00
_cell.angle_gamma   90.00
#
_symmetry.space_group_name_H-M   'P 1'
#
loop_
_entity.id
_entity.type
_entity.pdbx_description
1 polymer ?
#
loop_
_entity_poly.entity_id
_entity_poly.type
_entity_poly.pdbx_seq_one_letter_code
_entity_poly.pdbx_strand_id
1 'polypeptide(L)'
;MTGRSEELVHPFPALYDTSSRILILGSFPSAVSRRQSFYYANATNRFWPIMEAVFETHIADRQQFCLDHHIALWDVIQSCRIKGSSDASITDVKVNDIQQLVNQTKIHTVFTTGAKAAKLFNDYVVCDAEHIALPSTSAANARMKLADLTEEYAVLREKLNEK
;
A
#
# COMPACT_ATOMS: atom_id res chain seq x y z
N MET A 1 2.37 -4.59 32.79
CA MET A 1 3.08 -3.40 32.29
C MET A 1 2.38 -2.92 31.02
N THR A 2 1.62 -1.83 31.09
CA THR A 2 0.96 -1.24 29.92
C THR A 2 2.04 -0.57 29.05
N GLY A 3 2.36 -1.16 27.91
CA GLY A 3 3.33 -0.58 26.97
C GLY A 3 2.99 0.88 26.64
N ARG A 4 4.00 1.75 26.66
CA ARG A 4 3.87 3.17 26.33
C ARG A 4 3.47 3.29 24.85
N SER A 5 2.57 4.21 24.52
CA SER A 5 2.27 4.55 23.12
C SER A 5 3.44 5.33 22.55
N GLU A 6 3.94 4.90 21.40
CA GLU A 6 5.03 5.56 20.67
C GLU A 6 4.45 6.30 19.47
N GLU A 7 4.91 7.53 19.25
CA GLU A 7 4.61 8.29 18.03
C GLU A 7 5.56 7.83 16.92
N LEU A 8 4.99 7.41 15.80
CA LEU A 8 5.72 6.97 14.63
C LEU A 8 5.35 7.86 13.44
N VAL A 9 6.36 8.23 12.68
CA VAL A 9 6.24 8.88 11.37
C VAL A 9 6.65 7.87 10.30
N HIS A 10 6.02 7.95 9.14
CA HIS A 10 6.35 7.12 7.99
C HIS A 10 7.85 7.30 7.64
N PRO A 11 8.67 6.25 7.66
CA PRO A 11 10.12 6.41 7.72
C PRO A 11 10.82 6.54 6.37
N PHE A 12 10.10 6.41 5.25
CA PHE A 12 10.66 6.50 3.90
C PHE A 12 9.63 7.13 2.92
N PRO A 13 10.06 7.73 1.81
CA PRO A 13 9.15 8.37 0.86
C PRO A 13 8.34 7.34 0.07
N ALA A 14 7.28 7.81 -0.60
CA ALA A 14 6.57 7.06 -1.64
C ALA A 14 7.56 6.56 -2.71
N LEU A 15 7.33 5.36 -3.21
CA LEU A 15 7.98 4.88 -4.43
C LEU A 15 7.13 5.30 -5.62
N TYR A 16 7.63 6.18 -6.48
CA TYR A 16 6.94 6.63 -7.69
C TYR A 16 7.89 7.33 -8.67
N ASP A 17 7.40 7.58 -9.87
CA ASP A 17 7.92 8.58 -10.79
C ASP A 17 6.77 9.40 -11.42
N THR A 18 7.08 10.39 -12.24
CA THR A 18 6.07 11.23 -12.90
C THR A 18 5.21 10.48 -13.93
N SER A 19 5.60 9.26 -14.28
CA SER A 19 4.89 8.40 -15.23
C SER A 19 3.92 7.43 -14.55
N SER A 20 3.98 7.31 -13.22
CA SER A 20 3.14 6.42 -12.41
C SER A 20 1.65 6.70 -12.66
N ARG A 21 0.86 5.63 -12.83
CA ARG A 21 -0.54 5.64 -13.28
C ARG A 21 -1.51 5.08 -12.24
N ILE A 22 -1.03 4.17 -11.41
CA ILE A 22 -1.79 3.66 -10.28
C ILE A 22 -0.98 3.84 -9.01
N LEU A 23 -1.66 4.03 -7.88
CA LEU A 23 -1.07 4.11 -6.57
C LEU A 23 -1.63 3.02 -5.68
N ILE A 24 -0.77 2.20 -5.07
CA ILE A 24 -1.20 1.18 -4.12
C ILE A 24 -0.78 1.61 -2.71
N LEU A 25 -1.76 1.63 -1.81
CA LEU A 25 -1.65 2.13 -0.45
C LEU A 25 -1.84 1.02 0.58
N GLY A 26 -0.82 0.79 1.40
CA GLY A 26 -1.00 0.14 2.69
C GLY A 26 -1.63 1.07 3.73
N SER A 27 -1.89 0.57 4.93
CA SER A 27 -2.32 1.45 6.04
C SER A 27 -1.14 2.19 6.65
N PHE A 28 -0.11 1.44 7.07
CA PHE A 28 1.14 1.94 7.63
C PHE A 28 2.19 0.82 7.50
N PRO A 29 3.49 1.11 7.26
CA PRO A 29 4.47 0.08 6.99
C PRO A 29 4.71 -0.80 8.22
N SER A 30 4.79 -2.11 8.01
CA SER A 30 5.09 -3.09 9.07
C SER A 30 6.47 -2.84 9.70
N ALA A 31 6.71 -3.37 10.91
CA ALA A 31 8.04 -3.25 11.54
C ALA A 31 9.18 -3.78 10.65
N VAL A 32 8.94 -4.80 9.83
CA VAL A 32 9.93 -5.31 8.86
C VAL A 32 10.14 -4.31 7.73
N SER A 33 9.05 -3.80 7.13
CA SER A 33 9.09 -2.77 6.09
C SER A 33 9.84 -1.52 6.54
N ARG A 34 9.63 -1.08 7.78
CA ARG A 34 10.35 0.06 8.38
C ARG A 34 11.85 -0.21 8.53
N ARG A 35 12.25 -1.41 8.95
CA ARG A 35 13.69 -1.77 9.06
C ARG A 35 14.38 -1.90 7.72
N GLN A 36 13.66 -2.37 6.70
CA GLN A 36 14.20 -2.58 5.35
C GLN A 36 13.98 -1.38 4.42
N SER A 37 13.34 -0.33 4.92
CA SER A 37 12.96 0.87 4.15
C SER A 37 12.29 0.56 2.82
N PHE A 38 11.39 -0.44 2.81
CA PHE A 38 10.71 -0.86 1.60
C PHE A 38 9.32 -1.45 1.85
N TYR A 39 8.43 -1.28 0.87
CA TYR A 39 7.03 -1.70 0.96
C TYR A 39 6.88 -3.22 0.94
N TYR A 40 5.93 -3.72 1.72
CA TYR A 40 5.56 -5.14 1.80
C TYR A 40 6.76 -6.10 1.99
N ALA A 41 7.81 -5.66 2.68
CA ALA A 41 9.08 -6.38 2.72
C ALA A 41 9.10 -7.63 3.63
N ASN A 42 8.08 -7.80 4.49
CA ASN A 42 7.93 -9.02 5.28
C ASN A 42 7.69 -10.23 4.39
N ALA A 43 8.51 -11.29 4.52
CA ALA A 43 8.44 -12.50 3.71
C ALA A 43 7.09 -13.25 3.81
N THR A 44 6.34 -13.06 4.90
CA THR A 44 4.99 -13.62 5.03
C THR A 44 3.90 -12.78 4.37
N ASN A 45 4.22 -11.55 3.94
CA ASN A 45 3.31 -10.74 3.17
C ASN A 45 3.29 -11.24 1.71
N ARG A 46 2.08 -11.44 1.17
CA ARG A 46 1.88 -12.06 -0.14
C ARG A 46 1.83 -11.06 -1.29
N PHE A 47 2.03 -9.77 -1.02
CA PHE A 47 1.96 -8.72 -2.05
C PHE A 47 2.86 -9.02 -3.25
N TRP A 48 4.15 -9.26 -3.02
CA TRP A 48 5.08 -9.51 -4.13
C TRP A 48 4.76 -10.82 -4.91
N PRO A 49 4.47 -11.96 -4.25
CA PRO A 49 3.94 -13.14 -4.95
C PRO A 49 2.67 -12.87 -5.77
N ILE A 50 1.77 -12.01 -5.28
CA ILE A 50 0.57 -11.59 -6.05
C ILE A 50 0.98 -10.79 -7.27
N MET A 51 1.89 -9.82 -7.14
CA MET A 51 2.38 -9.03 -8.27
C MET A 51 3.06 -9.92 -9.33
N GLU A 52 3.90 -10.87 -8.92
CA GLU A 52 4.51 -11.84 -9.84
C GLU A 52 3.44 -12.66 -10.58
N ALA A 53 2.39 -13.10 -9.89
CA ALA A 53 1.31 -13.88 -10.48
C ALA A 53 0.41 -13.05 -11.43
N VAL A 54 0.05 -11.82 -11.05
CA VAL A 54 -0.80 -10.93 -11.85
C VAL A 54 -0.10 -10.51 -13.14
N PHE A 55 1.19 -10.21 -13.06
CA PHE A 55 2.00 -9.74 -14.19
C PHE A 55 2.77 -10.86 -14.90
N GLU A 56 2.58 -12.12 -14.47
CA GLU A 56 3.18 -13.31 -15.06
C GLU A 56 4.71 -13.18 -15.24
N THR A 57 5.38 -12.57 -14.27
CA THR A 57 6.81 -12.25 -14.34
C THR A 57 7.51 -12.45 -13.01
N HIS A 58 8.79 -12.80 -13.05
CA HIS A 58 9.61 -12.88 -11.85
C HIS A 58 10.18 -11.50 -11.50
N ILE A 59 9.98 -11.06 -10.25
CA ILE A 59 10.41 -9.75 -9.78
C ILE A 59 11.77 -9.88 -9.09
N ALA A 60 12.84 -9.65 -9.85
CA ALA A 60 14.20 -9.60 -9.31
C ALA A 60 14.47 -8.27 -8.55
N ASP A 61 14.00 -7.16 -9.10
CA ASP A 61 14.07 -5.83 -8.49
C ASP A 61 12.66 -5.25 -8.39
N ARG A 62 12.17 -5.12 -7.15
CA ARG A 62 10.83 -4.64 -6.84
C ARG A 62 10.64 -3.15 -7.15
N GLN A 63 11.69 -2.35 -6.97
CA GLN A 63 11.64 -0.93 -7.28
C GLN A 63 11.55 -0.74 -8.79
N GLN A 64 12.47 -1.37 -9.53
CA GLN A 64 12.49 -1.26 -10.99
C GLN A 64 11.19 -1.81 -11.60
N PHE A 65 10.71 -2.95 -11.12
CA PHE A 65 9.40 -3.50 -11.52
C PHE A 65 8.26 -2.49 -11.36
N CYS A 66 8.17 -1.84 -10.19
CA CYS A 66 7.12 -0.85 -9.97
C CYS A 66 7.22 0.31 -10.96
N LEU A 67 8.41 0.85 -11.20
CA LEU A 67 8.60 1.96 -12.13
C LEU A 67 8.30 1.57 -13.58
N ASP A 68 8.80 0.41 -14.03
CA ASP A 68 8.57 -0.11 -15.39
C ASP A 68 7.09 -0.37 -15.67
N HIS A 69 6.32 -0.73 -14.64
CA HIS A 69 4.88 -0.96 -14.73
C HIS A 69 4.03 0.26 -14.33
N HIS A 70 4.63 1.43 -14.11
CA HIS A 70 3.94 2.67 -13.72
C HIS A 70 3.13 2.54 -12.42
N ILE A 71 3.63 1.76 -11.47
CA ILE A 71 3.02 1.51 -10.16
C ILE A 71 3.73 2.34 -9.11
N ALA A 72 2.98 3.20 -8.43
CA ALA A 72 3.44 3.87 -7.23
C ALA A 72 3.03 3.07 -5.97
N LEU A 73 3.89 3.08 -4.95
CA LEU A 73 3.60 2.48 -3.64
C LEU A 73 3.73 3.53 -2.52
N TRP A 74 2.76 3.54 -1.62
CA TRP A 74 2.83 4.31 -0.37
C TRP A 74 1.96 3.69 0.72
N ASP A 75 1.67 4.45 1.76
CA ASP A 75 0.76 4.11 2.84
C ASP A 75 -0.16 5.30 3.12
N VAL A 76 -1.37 5.06 3.62
CA VAL A 76 -2.32 6.13 3.96
C VAL A 76 -1.79 6.99 5.11
N ILE A 77 -1.19 6.38 6.13
CA ILE A 77 -0.76 7.09 7.35
C ILE A 77 0.61 7.73 7.15
N GLN A 78 0.69 9.05 7.34
CA GLN A 78 1.94 9.81 7.49
C GLN A 78 2.51 9.65 8.89
N SER A 79 1.67 9.78 9.92
CA SER A 79 2.09 9.63 11.31
C SER A 79 0.94 9.11 12.17
N CYS A 80 1.27 8.37 13.22
CA CYS A 80 0.29 7.90 14.20
C CYS A 80 0.95 7.60 15.54
N ARG A 81 0.13 7.35 16.55
CA ARG A 81 0.55 6.69 17.78
C ARG A 81 0.18 5.23 17.76
N ILE A 82 1.12 4.36 18.11
CA ILE A 82 0.91 2.92 18.19
C ILE A 82 1.44 2.38 19.53
N LYS A 83 0.77 1.35 20.06
CA LYS A 83 1.24 0.59 21.20
C LYS A 83 1.85 -0.74 20.72
N GLY A 84 3.18 -0.80 20.70
CA GLY A 84 3.90 -1.95 20.14
C GLY A 84 3.70 -2.05 18.63
N SER A 85 3.37 -3.25 18.12
CA SER A 85 3.12 -3.50 16.69
C SER A 85 1.66 -3.78 16.36
N SER A 86 0.73 -3.45 17.26
CA SER A 86 -0.69 -3.76 17.08
C SER A 86 -1.40 -2.65 16.32
N ASP A 87 -1.82 -2.91 15.09
CA ASP A 87 -2.59 -1.95 14.27
C ASP A 87 -3.91 -1.53 14.93
N ALA A 88 -4.48 -2.38 15.79
CA ALA A 88 -5.68 -2.07 16.56
C ALA A 88 -5.48 -0.92 17.58
N SER A 89 -4.23 -0.61 17.92
CA SER A 89 -3.87 0.46 18.86
C SER A 89 -3.54 1.80 18.17
N ILE A 90 -3.63 1.85 16.84
CA ILE A 90 -3.32 3.06 16.07
C ILE A 90 -4.32 4.17 16.41
N THR A 91 -3.79 5.30 16.88
CA THR A 91 -4.50 6.54 17.24
C THR A 91 -3.76 7.76 16.71
N ASP A 92 -4.34 8.96 16.85
CA ASP A 92 -3.74 10.24 16.41
C ASP A 92 -3.19 10.21 14.98
N VAL A 93 -4.01 9.69 14.06
CA VAL A 93 -3.64 9.50 12.66
C VAL A 93 -3.58 10.85 11.94
N LYS A 94 -2.47 11.08 11.25
CA LYS A 94 -2.35 12.04 10.14
C LYS A 94 -2.10 11.25 8.86
N VAL A 95 -2.80 11.61 7.80
CA VAL A 95 -2.65 10.97 6.49
C VAL A 95 -1.58 11.66 5.65
N ASN A 96 -0.97 10.91 4.76
CA ASN A 96 -0.08 11.46 3.73
C ASN A 96 -0.87 12.36 2.77
N ASP A 97 -0.18 13.30 2.11
CA ASP A 97 -0.80 14.16 1.10
C ASP A 97 -0.92 13.41 -0.25
N ILE A 98 -1.94 12.57 -0.33
CA ILE A 98 -2.15 11.68 -1.48
C ILE A 98 -2.59 12.48 -2.72
N GLN A 99 -3.42 13.52 -2.54
CA GLN A 99 -3.82 14.39 -3.64
C GLN A 99 -2.61 15.11 -4.25
N GLN A 100 -1.66 15.58 -3.43
CA GLN A 100 -0.45 16.19 -3.95
C GLN A 100 0.35 15.22 -4.83
N LEU A 101 0.48 13.95 -4.43
CA LEU A 101 1.16 12.94 -5.24
C LEU A 101 0.42 12.68 -6.56
N VAL A 102 -0.91 12.57 -6.49
CA VAL A 102 -1.77 12.41 -7.68
C VAL A 102 -1.58 13.58 -8.66
N ASN A 103 -1.57 14.82 -8.17
CA ASN A 103 -1.36 16.03 -8.98
C ASN A 103 0.02 16.11 -9.65
N GLN A 104 1.04 15.41 -9.12
CA GLN A 104 2.42 15.44 -9.62
C GLN A 104 2.74 14.33 -10.60
N THR A 105 1.79 13.41 -10.84
CA THR A 105 1.99 12.18 -11.59
C THR A 105 0.85 11.98 -12.59
N LYS A 106 0.78 10.79 -13.19
CA LYS A 106 -0.34 10.38 -14.04
C LYS A 106 -1.30 9.45 -13.31
N ILE A 107 -1.27 9.43 -11.96
CA ILE A 107 -2.10 8.54 -11.17
C ILE A 107 -3.56 8.88 -11.41
N HIS A 108 -4.32 7.93 -11.94
CA HIS A 108 -5.76 8.06 -12.15
C HIS A 108 -6.57 7.11 -11.26
N THR A 109 -5.94 6.06 -10.72
CA THR A 109 -6.57 5.12 -9.79
C THR A 109 -5.71 4.87 -8.56
N VAL A 110 -6.33 4.93 -7.39
CA VAL A 110 -5.75 4.63 -6.09
C VAL A 110 -6.36 3.33 -5.55
N PHE A 111 -5.50 2.38 -5.20
CA PHE A 111 -5.86 1.14 -4.56
C PHE A 111 -5.48 1.16 -3.09
N THR A 112 -6.36 0.73 -2.20
CA THR A 112 -6.01 0.49 -0.79
C THR A 112 -5.96 -0.99 -0.50
N THR A 113 -4.94 -1.47 0.20
CA THR A 113 -4.78 -2.89 0.57
C THR A 113 -5.28 -3.16 1.99
N GLY A 114 -6.47 -3.73 2.12
CA GLY A 114 -7.09 -4.12 3.38
C GLY A 114 -8.01 -3.06 4.01
N ALA A 115 -8.92 -3.53 4.87
CA ALA A 115 -10.01 -2.72 5.41
C ALA A 115 -9.56 -1.48 6.20
N LYS A 116 -8.42 -1.54 6.90
CA LYS A 116 -7.91 -0.38 7.65
C LYS A 116 -7.45 0.75 6.71
N ALA A 117 -6.73 0.42 5.64
CA ALA A 117 -6.30 1.40 4.65
C ALA A 117 -7.52 2.02 3.94
N ALA A 118 -8.46 1.18 3.50
CA ALA A 118 -9.71 1.65 2.87
C ALA A 118 -10.52 2.58 3.79
N LYS A 119 -10.69 2.20 5.06
CA LYS A 119 -11.39 3.04 6.04
C LYS A 119 -10.70 4.40 6.23
N LEU A 120 -9.39 4.40 6.44
CA LEU A 120 -8.65 5.65 6.65
C LEU A 120 -8.67 6.54 5.41
N PHE A 121 -8.58 5.96 4.22
CA PHE A 121 -8.70 6.70 2.97
C PHE A 121 -10.07 7.38 2.88
N ASN A 122 -11.15 6.63 3.06
CA ASN A 122 -12.51 7.17 3.01
C ASN A 122 -12.81 8.22 4.09
N ASP A 123 -12.26 8.05 5.29
CA ASP A 123 -12.53 8.94 6.41
C ASP A 123 -11.74 10.27 6.31
N TYR A 124 -10.55 10.27 5.68
CA TYR A 124 -9.59 11.38 5.82
C TYR A 124 -8.97 11.89 4.51
N VAL A 125 -9.04 11.13 3.42
CA VAL A 125 -8.38 11.50 2.16
C VAL A 125 -9.42 12.03 1.18
N VAL A 126 -9.22 13.26 0.70
CA VAL A 126 -9.93 13.80 -0.46
C VAL A 126 -8.99 13.64 -1.65
N CYS A 127 -9.42 12.87 -2.65
CA CYS A 127 -8.60 12.51 -3.80
C CYS A 127 -9.47 12.48 -5.07
N ASP A 128 -9.01 13.11 -6.15
CA ASP A 128 -9.72 13.15 -7.44
C ASP A 128 -9.62 11.84 -8.22
N ALA A 129 -8.60 11.03 -7.94
CA ALA A 129 -8.43 9.70 -8.55
C ALA A 129 -9.50 8.71 -8.07
N GLU A 130 -9.88 7.78 -8.95
CA GLU A 130 -10.78 6.68 -8.61
C GLU A 130 -10.20 5.85 -7.46
N HIS A 131 -11.02 5.44 -6.49
CA HIS A 131 -10.59 4.63 -5.37
C HIS A 131 -11.18 3.22 -5.42
N ILE A 132 -10.31 2.20 -5.34
CA ILE A 132 -10.70 0.79 -5.28
C ILE A 132 -10.08 0.12 -4.04
N ALA A 133 -10.93 -0.45 -3.19
CA ALA A 133 -10.49 -1.18 -2.01
C ALA A 133 -10.22 -2.66 -2.35
N LEU A 134 -8.99 -3.11 -2.13
CA LEU A 134 -8.57 -4.50 -2.32
C LEU A 134 -8.42 -5.24 -0.99
N PRO A 135 -8.53 -6.58 -0.98
CA PRO A 135 -8.25 -7.37 0.22
C PRO A 135 -6.80 -7.21 0.70
N SER A 136 -6.57 -7.48 1.99
CA SER A 136 -5.21 -7.40 2.55
C SER A 136 -4.34 -8.58 2.09
N THR A 137 -3.10 -8.27 1.70
CA THR A 137 -2.06 -9.24 1.31
C THR A 137 -1.29 -9.83 2.49
N SER A 138 -1.46 -9.28 3.70
CA SER A 138 -0.81 -9.77 4.92
C SER A 138 -1.24 -11.20 5.24
N ALA A 139 -0.34 -12.04 5.75
CA ALA A 139 -0.67 -13.40 6.22
C ALA A 139 -1.79 -13.43 7.27
N ALA A 140 -2.06 -12.32 7.97
CA ALA A 140 -3.20 -12.20 8.88
C ALA A 140 -4.56 -12.38 8.19
N ASN A 141 -4.65 -12.09 6.89
CA ASN A 141 -5.81 -12.43 6.06
C ASN A 141 -5.76 -13.91 5.65
N ALA A 142 -5.97 -14.80 6.62
CA ALA A 142 -5.94 -16.25 6.41
C ALA A 142 -7.18 -16.79 5.66
N ARG A 143 -8.20 -15.95 5.41
CA ARG A 143 -9.43 -16.34 4.71
C ARG A 143 -9.24 -16.49 3.21
N MET A 144 -8.25 -15.81 2.64
CA MET A 144 -7.99 -15.80 1.20
C MET A 144 -6.63 -16.44 0.92
N LYS A 145 -6.59 -17.33 -0.07
CA LYS A 145 -5.38 -17.95 -0.59
C LYS A 145 -4.71 -17.01 -1.61
N LEU A 146 -3.51 -17.39 -2.05
CA LEU A 146 -2.78 -16.62 -3.05
C LEU A 146 -3.60 -16.46 -4.34
N ALA A 147 -4.22 -17.55 -4.83
CA ALA A 147 -5.04 -17.53 -6.04
C ALA A 147 -6.23 -16.55 -5.95
N ASP A 148 -6.98 -16.58 -4.83
CA ASP A 148 -8.09 -15.65 -4.60
C ASP A 148 -7.61 -14.19 -4.61
N LEU A 149 -6.46 -13.92 -3.98
CA LEU A 149 -5.87 -12.58 -3.97
C LEU A 149 -5.35 -12.17 -5.35
N THR A 150 -4.79 -13.09 -6.13
CA THR A 150 -4.35 -12.83 -7.51
C THR A 150 -5.53 -12.42 -8.40
N GLU A 151 -6.69 -13.08 -8.26
CA GLU A 151 -7.90 -12.71 -9.00
C GLU A 151 -8.39 -11.31 -8.64
N GLU A 152 -8.47 -10.99 -7.35
CA GLU A 152 -8.88 -9.65 -6.88
C GLU A 152 -7.91 -8.55 -7.34
N TYR A 153 -6.61 -8.84 -7.43
CA TYR A 153 -5.59 -7.89 -7.86
C TYR A 153 -5.42 -7.84 -9.40
N ALA A 154 -6.14 -8.66 -10.17
CA ALA A 154 -6.08 -8.63 -11.63
C ALA A 154 -6.55 -7.27 -12.21
N VAL A 155 -7.46 -6.58 -11.50
CA VAL A 155 -7.95 -5.23 -11.84
C VAL A 155 -6.82 -4.20 -11.96
N LEU A 156 -5.66 -4.41 -11.33
CA LEU A 156 -4.49 -3.53 -11.49
C LEU A 156 -4.08 -3.43 -12.96
N ARG A 157 -4.12 -4.55 -13.71
CA ARG A 157 -3.75 -4.58 -15.13
C ARG A 157 -4.77 -3.86 -15.99
N GLU A 158 -6.04 -3.97 -15.65
CA GLU A 158 -7.11 -3.28 -16.37
C GLU A 158 -6.91 -1.77 -16.25
N LYS A 159 -6.74 -1.28 -15.02
CA LYS A 159 -6.50 0.14 -14.75
C LYS A 159 -5.22 0.67 -15.37
N LEU A 160 -4.11 -0.08 -15.35
CA LEU A 160 -2.87 0.36 -16.00
C LEU A 160 -3.01 0.60 -17.52
N ASN A 161 -3.96 -0.07 -18.17
CA ASN A 161 -4.22 0.05 -19.60
C ASN A 161 -5.26 1.13 -19.95
N GLU A 162 -5.94 1.70 -18.96
CA GLU A 162 -6.83 2.85 -19.16
C GLU A 162 -5.99 4.07 -19.57
N LYS A 163 -6.50 4.85 -20.52
CA LYS A 163 -5.81 6.01 -21.12
C LYS A 163 -6.21 7.31 -20.45
#